data_AF-A0A6I2GZP6-F1
#
_entry.id   AF-A0A6I2GZP6-F1
#
_cell.length_a   1.000
_cell.length_b   1.000
_cell.length_c   1.000
_cell.angle_alpha   90.00
_cell.angle_beta   90.00
_cell.angle_gamma   90.00
#
_symmetry.space_group_name_H-M   'P 1'
#
loop_
_entity.id
_entity.type
_entity.pdbx_description
1 polymer ?
#
loop_
_entity_poly.entity_id
_entity_poly.type
_entity_poly.pdbx_seq_one_letter_code
_entity_poly.pdbx_strand_id
1 'polypeptide(L)'
;MQSSIGNSGQRQWVSSAGGPLVLLPSSLSSSWTGARQRGVAASDDYAVACRVSGYVGVISKDGTDVLVLGDEPLRTTALASDVLTGFVRWVAAESSTAVEAAIHDLRPEQLGPALEMHRFSVQEPIWNLADAGVDGRHISERGAIRVALDPGIYDVSVHEYFPSRAVRLLVIVLRRQ
;
A
#
# COMPACT_ATOMS: atom_id res chain seq x y z
N MET A 1 25.03 30.55 16.46
CA MET A 1 23.80 30.39 15.66
C MET A 1 23.71 28.92 15.30
N GLN A 2 23.13 28.12 16.19
CA GLN A 2 22.97 26.67 15.97
C GLN A 2 21.66 26.49 15.20
N SER A 3 21.78 26.11 13.93
CA SER A 3 20.63 25.76 13.11
C SER A 3 20.06 24.44 13.62
N SER A 4 18.80 24.48 14.05
CA SER A 4 18.00 23.33 14.41
C SER A 4 18.01 22.30 13.28
N ILE A 5 18.42 21.06 13.60
CA ILE A 5 18.19 19.90 12.75
C ILE A 5 16.67 19.76 12.62
N GLY A 6 16.16 20.12 11.45
CA GLY A 6 14.74 20.06 11.13
C GLY A 6 14.23 18.63 11.28
N ASN A 7 13.14 18.51 12.03
CA ASN A 7 12.35 17.31 12.23
C ASN A 7 12.16 16.58 10.88
N SER A 8 12.80 15.41 10.72
CA SER A 8 12.55 14.52 9.59
C SER A 8 11.08 14.13 9.62
N GLY A 9 10.27 14.67 8.71
CA GLY A 9 8.83 14.43 8.66
C GLY A 9 8.54 12.94 8.79
N GLN A 10 7.88 12.55 9.87
CA GLN A 10 7.61 11.15 10.19
C GLN A 10 6.76 10.55 9.08
N ARG A 11 7.17 9.41 8.50
CA ARG A 11 6.37 8.71 7.47
C ARG A 11 5.04 8.29 8.08
N GLN A 12 3.96 8.47 7.32
CA GLN A 12 2.64 7.96 7.69
C GLN A 12 2.60 6.45 7.44
N TRP A 13 2.03 5.71 8.38
CA TRP A 13 1.86 4.27 8.31
C TRP A 13 0.39 3.90 8.43
N VAL A 14 -0.10 3.04 7.54
CA VAL A 14 -1.41 2.42 7.64
C VAL A 14 -1.27 1.00 8.18
N SER A 15 -2.23 0.56 8.98
CA SER A 15 -2.31 -0.81 9.49
C SER A 15 -3.71 -1.34 9.20
N SER A 16 -3.83 -2.65 9.08
CA SER A 16 -5.12 -3.31 8.91
C SER A 16 -5.66 -3.82 10.24
N ALA A 17 -6.97 -3.81 10.42
CA ALA A 17 -7.67 -4.45 11.54
C ALA A 17 -7.85 -5.97 11.38
N GLY A 18 -7.27 -6.59 10.34
CA GLY A 18 -7.25 -8.05 10.15
C GLY A 18 -7.54 -8.56 8.74
N GLY A 19 -7.60 -7.68 7.73
CA GLY A 19 -7.70 -8.06 6.32
C GLY A 19 -6.73 -7.31 5.40
N PRO A 20 -6.94 -7.29 4.08
CA PRO A 20 -6.03 -6.63 3.17
C PRO A 20 -6.06 -5.10 3.31
N LEU A 21 -5.04 -4.45 2.77
CA LEU A 21 -5.08 -3.03 2.45
C LEU A 21 -5.49 -2.86 0.98
N VAL A 22 -6.07 -1.72 0.64
CA VAL A 22 -6.46 -1.38 -0.73
C VAL A 22 -5.95 -0.01 -1.11
N LEU A 23 -5.53 0.14 -2.37
CA LEU A 23 -5.28 1.42 -3.01
C LEU A 23 -6.48 1.76 -3.89
N LEU A 24 -7.24 2.77 -3.49
CA LEU A 24 -8.48 3.18 -4.14
C LEU A 24 -8.30 4.55 -4.81
N PRO A 25 -8.88 4.79 -6.00
CA PRO A 25 -8.98 6.15 -6.51
C PRO A 25 -9.88 6.96 -5.59
N SER A 26 -9.60 8.25 -5.45
CA SER A 26 -10.42 9.17 -4.65
C SER A 26 -11.86 9.26 -5.15
N SER A 27 -12.09 9.12 -6.46
CA SER A 27 -13.44 9.07 -7.04
C SER A 27 -14.26 7.84 -6.60
N LEU A 28 -13.59 6.74 -6.25
CA LEU A 28 -14.22 5.48 -5.84
C LEU A 28 -14.45 5.37 -4.33
N SER A 29 -13.80 6.26 -3.55
CA SER A 29 -13.91 6.28 -2.09
C SER A 29 -15.37 6.24 -1.60
N SER A 30 -16.27 7.03 -2.19
CA SER A 30 -17.67 7.09 -1.73
C SER A 30 -18.49 5.82 -2.02
N SER A 31 -18.09 5.00 -3.02
CA SER A 31 -18.77 3.76 -3.37
C SER A 31 -18.15 2.52 -2.72
N TRP A 32 -16.96 2.65 -2.11
CA TRP A 32 -16.32 1.57 -1.35
C TRP A 32 -17.06 1.31 -0.04
N THR A 33 -17.69 0.15 0.09
CA THR A 33 -18.58 -0.18 1.20
C THR A 33 -17.83 -0.67 2.45
N GLY A 34 -16.54 -0.97 2.34
CA GLY A 34 -15.77 -1.59 3.41
C GLY A 34 -16.30 -2.97 3.83
N ALA A 35 -16.04 -3.36 5.06
CA ALA A 35 -16.63 -4.53 5.69
C ALA A 35 -18.03 -4.19 6.22
N ARG A 36 -19.05 -4.94 5.78
CA ARG A 36 -20.41 -4.81 6.28
C ARG A 36 -20.60 -5.63 7.55
N GLN A 37 -21.64 -5.28 8.30
CA GLN A 37 -22.05 -6.07 9.45
C GLN A 37 -22.38 -7.51 9.03
N ARG A 38 -21.98 -8.47 9.88
CA ARG A 38 -22.31 -9.89 9.69
C ARG A 38 -23.83 -10.05 9.54
N GLY A 39 -24.25 -10.80 8.51
CA GLY A 39 -25.67 -11.10 8.24
C GLY A 39 -26.30 -10.36 7.06
N VAL A 40 -25.56 -9.49 6.36
CA VAL A 40 -26.00 -8.92 5.08
C VAL A 40 -25.65 -9.89 3.94
N ALA A 41 -26.63 -10.26 3.12
CA ALA A 41 -26.49 -11.30 2.09
C ALA A 41 -25.64 -10.91 0.87
N ALA A 42 -25.36 -9.62 0.67
CA ALA A 42 -24.51 -9.15 -0.43
C ALA A 42 -23.03 -9.19 -0.04
N SER A 43 -22.17 -9.72 -0.92
CA SER A 43 -20.71 -9.60 -0.76
C SER A 43 -20.35 -8.12 -0.71
N ASP A 44 -19.72 -7.69 0.37
CA ASP A 44 -19.16 -6.35 0.48
C ASP A 44 -17.78 -6.29 -0.21
N ASP A 45 -17.31 -5.06 -0.46
CA ASP A 45 -16.03 -4.84 -1.14
C ASP A 45 -14.84 -5.44 -0.38
N TYR A 46 -14.90 -5.43 0.96
CA TYR A 46 -13.92 -6.10 1.82
C TYR A 46 -13.83 -7.60 1.53
N ALA A 47 -14.97 -8.29 1.43
CA ALA A 47 -15.04 -9.72 1.14
C ALA A 47 -14.53 -10.02 -0.28
N VAL A 48 -14.67 -9.09 -1.24
CA VAL A 48 -14.04 -9.22 -2.57
C VAL A 48 -12.52 -9.11 -2.44
N ALA A 49 -12.02 -8.08 -1.75
CA ALA A 49 -10.59 -7.89 -1.56
C ALA A 49 -9.94 -9.05 -0.79
N CYS A 50 -10.58 -9.58 0.25
CA CYS A 50 -10.10 -10.72 1.03
C CYS A 50 -9.96 -12.03 0.23
N ARG A 51 -10.61 -12.15 -0.94
CA ARG A 51 -10.46 -13.34 -1.79
C ARG A 51 -9.19 -13.29 -2.64
N VAL A 52 -8.52 -12.13 -2.72
CA VAL A 52 -7.22 -12.02 -3.39
C VAL A 52 -6.18 -12.76 -2.55
N SER A 53 -5.63 -13.82 -3.13
CA SER A 53 -4.47 -14.54 -2.61
C SER A 53 -3.17 -13.89 -3.10
N GLY A 54 -2.09 -14.05 -2.35
CA GLY A 54 -0.76 -13.54 -2.72
C GLY A 54 -0.40 -12.25 -1.98
N TYR A 55 0.70 -11.62 -2.38
CA TYR A 55 1.18 -10.39 -1.77
C TYR A 55 0.48 -9.16 -2.32
N VAL A 56 0.07 -9.22 -3.59
CA VAL A 56 -0.67 -8.16 -4.27
C VAL A 56 -1.63 -8.74 -5.30
N GLY A 57 -2.74 -8.07 -5.57
CA GLY A 57 -3.60 -8.41 -6.70
C GLY A 57 -4.46 -7.23 -7.12
N VAL A 58 -5.20 -7.39 -8.21
CA VAL A 58 -6.07 -6.34 -8.76
C VAL A 58 -7.50 -6.85 -8.82
N ILE A 59 -8.43 -6.06 -8.31
CA ILE A 59 -9.87 -6.27 -8.47
C ILE A 59 -10.47 -5.10 -9.25
N SER A 60 -11.59 -5.32 -9.92
CA SER A 60 -12.35 -4.27 -10.60
C SER A 60 -13.57 -3.90 -9.76
N LYS A 61 -13.77 -2.59 -9.57
CA LYS A 61 -14.99 -2.04 -8.97
C LYS A 61 -15.45 -0.86 -9.82
N ASP A 62 -16.71 -0.91 -10.25
CA ASP A 62 -17.32 0.12 -11.12
C ASP A 62 -16.53 0.42 -12.41
N GLY A 63 -15.76 -0.56 -12.92
CA GLY A 63 -14.90 -0.42 -14.11
C GLY A 63 -13.52 0.19 -13.84
N THR A 64 -13.17 0.38 -12.56
CA THR A 64 -11.87 0.91 -12.13
C THR A 64 -11.09 -0.15 -11.36
N ASP A 65 -9.79 -0.22 -11.65
CA ASP A 65 -8.88 -1.10 -10.92
C ASP A 65 -8.69 -0.63 -9.48
N VAL A 66 -8.66 -1.58 -8.56
CA VAL A 66 -8.28 -1.40 -7.16
C VAL A 66 -7.13 -2.36 -6.87
N LEU A 67 -6.01 -1.82 -6.39
CA LEU A 67 -4.89 -2.64 -5.98
C LEU A 67 -5.14 -3.16 -4.57
N VAL A 68 -5.14 -4.48 -4.41
CA VAL A 68 -5.25 -5.15 -3.12
C VAL A 68 -3.85 -5.54 -2.68
N LEU A 69 -3.44 -5.09 -1.51
CA LEU A 69 -2.23 -5.54 -0.84
C LEU A 69 -2.67 -6.66 0.10
N GLY A 70 -2.10 -7.87 -0.08
CA GLY A 70 -2.49 -9.13 0.56
C GLY A 70 -2.82 -9.07 2.05
N ASP A 71 -3.50 -10.10 2.54
CA ASP A 71 -4.20 -10.13 3.84
C ASP A 71 -3.30 -10.15 5.09
N GLU A 72 -1.99 -10.36 4.94
CA GLU A 72 -1.06 -10.24 6.05
C GLU A 72 -1.15 -8.83 6.69
N PRO A 73 -1.32 -8.72 8.01
CA PRO A 73 -1.57 -7.45 8.71
C PRO A 73 -0.28 -6.59 8.86
N LEU A 74 0.54 -6.54 7.81
CA LEU A 74 1.78 -5.80 7.77
C LEU A 74 1.49 -4.29 7.73
N ARG A 75 2.10 -3.55 8.67
CA ARG A 75 2.09 -2.08 8.59
C ARG A 75 2.72 -1.64 7.28
N THR A 76 2.06 -0.72 6.58
CA THR A 76 2.45 -0.32 5.24
C THR A 76 2.60 1.19 5.15
N THR A 77 3.60 1.65 4.41
CA THR A 77 3.81 3.07 4.10
C THR A 77 4.02 3.26 2.60
N ALA A 78 3.81 4.47 2.12
CA ALA A 78 4.11 4.84 0.74
C ALA A 78 5.62 5.03 0.54
N LEU A 79 6.13 4.54 -0.58
CA LEU A 79 7.46 4.80 -1.09
C LEU A 79 7.34 5.77 -2.26
N ALA A 80 7.86 6.98 -2.08
CA ALA A 80 7.94 7.98 -3.14
C ALA A 80 9.33 8.62 -3.09
N SER A 81 10.15 8.31 -4.10
CA SER A 81 11.44 8.92 -4.35
C SER A 81 11.60 9.15 -5.85
N ASP A 82 12.68 9.83 -6.25
CA ASP A 82 12.99 10.07 -7.66
C ASP A 82 13.23 8.77 -8.47
N VAL A 83 13.46 7.64 -7.79
CA VAL A 83 13.82 6.36 -8.42
C VAL A 83 12.82 5.23 -8.16
N LEU A 84 12.04 5.29 -7.08
CA LEU A 84 11.08 4.25 -6.71
C LEU A 84 9.75 4.87 -6.31
N THR A 85 8.68 4.30 -6.86
CA THR A 85 7.31 4.59 -6.46
C THR A 85 6.64 3.28 -6.04
N GLY A 86 5.88 3.31 -4.94
CA GLY A 86 5.05 2.19 -4.52
C GLY A 86 4.87 2.13 -3.00
N PHE A 87 5.08 0.96 -2.40
CA PHE A 87 4.79 0.71 -0.99
C PHE A 87 5.86 -0.14 -0.31
N VAL A 88 6.05 0.08 0.99
CA VAL A 88 6.86 -0.79 1.86
C VAL A 88 5.95 -1.40 2.91
N ARG A 89 5.99 -2.74 3.03
CA ARG A 89 5.28 -3.49 4.06
C ARG A 89 6.29 -4.04 5.08
N TRP A 90 6.08 -3.73 6.34
CA TRP A 90 6.97 -4.11 7.44
C TRP A 90 6.69 -5.56 7.88
N VAL A 91 7.58 -6.49 7.51
CA VAL A 91 7.50 -7.91 7.92
C VAL A 91 8.13 -8.14 9.30
N ALA A 92 9.39 -7.71 9.48
CA ALA A 92 10.08 -7.82 10.76
C ALA A 92 11.17 -6.75 10.91
N ALA A 93 11.28 -6.19 12.11
CA ALA A 93 12.41 -5.34 12.51
C ALA A 93 12.48 -5.24 14.03
N GLU A 94 13.68 -5.02 14.56
CA GLU A 94 13.89 -4.80 16.00
C GLU A 94 13.34 -3.45 16.49
N SER A 95 13.18 -2.47 15.58
CA SER A 95 12.63 -1.16 15.90
C SER A 95 12.08 -0.45 14.65
N SER A 96 11.19 0.53 14.85
CA SER A 96 10.75 1.43 13.78
C SER A 96 11.92 2.23 13.20
N THR A 97 12.87 2.67 14.03
CA THR A 97 14.07 3.39 13.57
C THR A 97 14.88 2.58 12.55
N ALA A 98 15.04 1.27 12.77
CA ALA A 98 15.73 0.39 11.83
C ALA A 98 14.98 0.27 10.49
N VAL A 99 13.64 0.26 10.51
CA VAL A 99 12.82 0.28 9.29
C VAL A 99 12.95 1.60 8.55
N GLU A 100 12.85 2.73 9.25
CA GLU A 100 12.95 4.05 8.62
C GLU A 100 14.32 4.28 7.96
N ALA A 101 15.39 3.80 8.60
CA ALA A 101 16.75 3.79 8.02
C ALA A 101 16.84 2.88 6.80
N ALA A 102 16.30 1.65 6.88
CA ALA A 102 16.28 0.73 5.75
C ALA A 102 15.52 1.28 4.54
N ILE A 103 14.40 1.98 4.75
CA ILE A 103 13.62 2.64 3.69
C ILE A 103 14.40 3.81 3.10
N HIS A 104 15.09 4.60 3.92
CA HIS A 104 15.94 5.71 3.45
C HIS A 104 17.07 5.21 2.54
N ASP A 105 17.68 4.09 2.87
CA ASP A 105 18.82 3.54 2.14
C ASP A 105 18.44 2.61 0.98
N LEU A 106 17.14 2.32 0.80
CA LEU A 106 16.63 1.43 -0.24
C LEU A 106 16.96 1.96 -1.65
N ARG A 107 17.52 1.09 -2.49
CA ARG A 107 17.82 1.33 -3.90
C ARG A 107 17.26 0.21 -4.79
N PRO A 108 16.86 0.49 -6.04
CA PRO A 108 16.30 -0.52 -6.95
C PRO A 108 17.19 -1.76 -7.10
N GLU A 109 18.50 -1.57 -7.27
CA GLU A 109 19.50 -2.64 -7.43
C GLU A 109 19.66 -3.58 -6.22
N GLN A 110 19.09 -3.24 -5.07
CA GLN A 110 19.07 -4.10 -3.88
C GLN A 110 17.85 -5.01 -3.81
N LEU A 111 16.85 -4.80 -4.66
CA LEU A 111 15.64 -5.61 -4.69
C LEU A 111 15.94 -6.96 -5.33
N GLY A 112 15.47 -8.03 -4.68
CA GLY A 112 15.52 -9.37 -5.25
C GLY A 112 14.65 -9.51 -6.52
N PRO A 113 14.62 -10.69 -7.15
CA PRO A 113 13.68 -10.94 -8.24
C PRO A 113 12.23 -10.70 -7.79
N ALA A 114 11.37 -10.33 -8.73
CA ALA A 114 9.95 -10.17 -8.44
C ALA A 114 9.35 -11.53 -8.02
N LEU A 115 8.70 -11.55 -6.85
CA LEU A 115 7.95 -12.71 -6.35
C LEU A 115 6.59 -12.82 -7.03
N GLU A 116 5.99 -11.67 -7.36
CA GLU A 116 4.67 -11.55 -7.95
C GLU A 116 4.62 -10.29 -8.82
N MET A 117 3.86 -10.34 -9.92
CA MET A 117 3.67 -9.22 -10.83
C MET A 117 2.24 -9.12 -11.34
N HIS A 118 1.71 -7.89 -11.40
CA HIS A 118 0.38 -7.59 -11.94
C HIS A 118 0.41 -6.33 -12.80
N ARG A 119 -0.55 -6.20 -13.71
CA ARG A 119 -0.83 -4.92 -14.39
C ARG A 119 -1.91 -4.18 -13.65
N PHE A 120 -1.75 -2.87 -13.51
CA PHE A 120 -2.65 -2.00 -12.78
C PHE A 120 -2.88 -0.69 -13.54
N SER A 121 -4.14 -0.34 -13.77
CA SER A 121 -4.53 0.88 -14.47
C SER A 121 -4.80 2.02 -13.49
N VAL A 122 -3.95 3.05 -13.53
CA VAL A 122 -4.16 4.31 -12.81
C VAL A 122 -4.94 5.26 -13.70
N GLN A 123 -6.20 5.56 -13.35
CA GLN A 123 -7.10 6.39 -14.16
C GLN A 123 -7.11 7.87 -13.72
N GLU A 124 -6.67 8.17 -12.50
CA GLU A 124 -6.70 9.52 -11.92
C GLU A 124 -5.47 9.78 -11.03
N PRO A 125 -5.14 11.03 -10.68
CA PRO A 125 -3.86 11.33 -10.04
C PRO A 125 -3.79 11.02 -8.55
N ILE A 126 -4.92 10.88 -7.86
CA ILE A 126 -4.96 10.82 -6.39
C ILE A 126 -5.63 9.54 -5.91
N TRP A 127 -4.85 8.74 -5.19
CA TRP A 127 -5.27 7.47 -4.65
C TRP A 127 -5.12 7.43 -3.13
N ASN A 128 -5.85 6.54 -2.48
CA ASN A 128 -5.88 6.38 -1.03
C ASN A 128 -5.52 4.94 -0.69
N LEU A 129 -4.39 4.76 -0.03
CA LEU A 129 -4.03 3.48 0.59
C LEU A 129 -4.71 3.40 1.96
N ALA A 130 -5.57 2.41 2.15
CA ALA A 130 -6.38 2.27 3.35
C ALA A 130 -6.64 0.82 3.74
N ASP A 131 -7.15 0.60 4.95
CA ASP A 131 -7.73 -0.67 5.37
C ASP A 131 -9.00 -0.97 4.55
N ALA A 132 -9.04 -2.14 3.91
CA ALA A 132 -10.16 -2.57 3.07
C ALA A 132 -11.48 -2.67 3.84
N GLY A 133 -11.44 -2.88 5.15
CA GLY A 133 -12.62 -2.99 6.01
C GLY A 133 -13.28 -1.65 6.31
N VAL A 134 -12.62 -0.52 6.03
CA VAL A 134 -13.15 0.82 6.31
C VAL A 134 -14.10 1.25 5.19
N ASP A 135 -15.29 1.71 5.56
CA ASP A 135 -16.21 2.38 4.63
C ASP A 135 -15.52 3.60 4.01
N GLY A 136 -15.53 3.68 2.68
CA GLY A 136 -14.72 4.65 1.97
C GLY A 136 -15.18 6.11 2.12
N ARG A 137 -16.30 6.37 2.80
CA ARG A 137 -16.66 7.72 3.26
C ARG A 137 -15.82 8.18 4.46
N HIS A 138 -15.17 7.25 5.16
CA HIS A 138 -14.42 7.51 6.39
C HIS A 138 -12.91 7.22 6.28
N ILE A 139 -12.39 6.79 5.12
CA ILE A 139 -10.97 6.42 4.96
C ILE A 139 -10.01 7.57 5.29
N SER A 140 -10.35 8.81 4.94
CA SER A 140 -9.55 9.98 5.32
C SER A 140 -9.44 10.16 6.84
N GLU A 141 -10.55 9.96 7.56
CA GLU A 141 -10.62 10.07 9.02
C GLU A 141 -9.92 8.89 9.72
N ARG A 142 -9.78 7.77 9.01
CA ARG A 142 -9.22 6.51 9.51
C ARG A 142 -7.76 6.31 9.12
N GLY A 143 -7.07 7.38 8.74
CA GLY A 143 -5.61 7.39 8.58
C GLY A 143 -5.11 6.82 7.26
N ALA A 144 -5.93 6.88 6.20
CA ALA A 144 -5.48 6.53 4.85
C ALA A 144 -4.28 7.39 4.41
N ILE A 145 -3.37 6.79 3.66
CA ILE A 145 -2.23 7.49 3.05
C ILE A 145 -2.65 7.94 1.65
N ARG A 146 -2.59 9.24 1.39
CA ARG A 146 -2.82 9.81 0.06
C ARG A 146 -1.57 9.61 -0.80
N VAL A 147 -1.74 9.03 -1.98
CA VAL A 147 -0.69 8.73 -2.94
C VAL A 147 -0.97 9.48 -4.23
N ALA A 148 0.05 10.15 -4.77
CA ALA A 148 0.00 10.74 -6.10
C ALA A 148 0.59 9.75 -7.11
N LEU A 149 -0.17 9.40 -8.15
CA LEU A 149 0.27 8.52 -9.25
C LEU A 149 -0.16 9.15 -10.57
N ASP A 150 0.74 9.27 -11.54
CA ASP A 150 0.33 9.75 -12.85
C ASP A 150 -0.61 8.75 -13.55
N PRO A 151 -1.67 9.18 -14.25
CA PRO A 151 -2.53 8.27 -14.97
C PRO A 151 -1.78 7.44 -16.03
N GLY A 152 -2.00 6.13 -16.07
CA GLY A 152 -1.33 5.23 -16.99
C GLY A 152 -1.41 3.77 -16.57
N ILE A 153 -0.77 2.90 -17.34
CA ILE A 153 -0.64 1.47 -16.99
C ILE A 153 0.66 1.27 -16.23
N TYR A 154 0.59 0.57 -15.11
CA TYR A 154 1.71 0.24 -14.26
C TYR A 154 1.94 -1.27 -14.25
N ASP A 155 3.20 -1.67 -14.28
CA ASP A 155 3.60 -2.96 -13.74
C ASP A 155 3.76 -2.80 -12.23
N VAL A 156 3.06 -3.64 -11.48
CA VAL A 156 3.19 -3.76 -10.03
C VAL A 156 4.00 -5.01 -9.74
N SER A 157 5.14 -4.87 -9.08
CA SER A 157 5.99 -6.00 -8.72
C SER A 157 6.26 -6.04 -7.22
N VAL A 158 6.29 -7.25 -6.65
CA VAL A 158 6.59 -7.47 -5.22
C VAL A 158 7.98 -8.03 -5.07
N HIS A 159 8.78 -7.44 -4.19
CA HIS A 159 10.15 -7.82 -3.93
C HIS A 159 10.37 -8.00 -2.44
N GLU A 160 11.16 -8.99 -2.07
CA GLU A 160 11.75 -9.04 -0.73
C GLU A 160 12.95 -8.09 -0.64
N TYR A 161 13.09 -7.45 0.51
CA TYR A 161 14.24 -6.61 0.84
C TYR A 161 14.74 -6.92 2.25
N PHE A 162 16.02 -7.33 2.32
CA PHE A 162 16.69 -7.83 3.52
C PHE A 162 18.04 -7.13 3.72
N PRO A 163 18.09 -5.84 4.08
CA PRO A 163 19.34 -5.11 4.22
C PRO A 163 20.20 -5.59 5.41
N SER A 164 19.60 -6.31 6.35
CA SER A 164 20.29 -6.95 7.47
C SER A 164 19.51 -8.18 7.94
N ARG A 165 20.09 -8.95 8.87
CA ARG A 165 19.39 -10.08 9.49
C ARG A 165 18.18 -9.66 10.34
N ALA A 166 18.19 -8.43 10.84
CA ALA A 166 17.17 -7.91 11.73
C ALA A 166 16.00 -7.28 10.98
N VAL A 167 16.18 -6.86 9.72
CA VAL A 167 15.17 -6.12 8.95
C VAL A 167 14.68 -6.93 7.75
N ARG A 168 13.37 -7.14 7.69
CA ARG A 168 12.66 -7.80 6.60
C ARG A 168 11.50 -6.93 6.14
N LEU A 169 11.50 -6.57 4.87
CA LEU A 169 10.48 -5.73 4.23
C LEU A 169 10.00 -6.40 2.94
N LEU A 170 8.71 -6.24 2.62
CA LEU A 170 8.24 -6.40 1.25
C LEU A 170 8.16 -5.01 0.60
N VAL A 171 8.72 -4.89 -0.60
CA VAL A 171 8.69 -3.68 -1.39
C VAL A 171 7.80 -3.94 -2.60
N ILE A 172 6.71 -3.21 -2.69
CA ILE A 172 5.82 -3.20 -3.84
C ILE A 172 6.24 -2.02 -4.70
N VAL A 173 6.70 -2.29 -5.92
CA VAL A 173 7.15 -1.27 -6.87
C VAL A 173 6.08 -1.08 -7.92
N LEU A 174 5.72 0.17 -8.18
CA LEU A 174 4.82 0.60 -9.23
C LEU A 174 5.65 1.27 -10.33
N ARG A 175 5.79 0.61 -11.47
CA ARG A 175 6.52 1.13 -12.64
C ARG A 175 5.58 1.40 -13.80
N ARG A 176 5.40 2.68 -14.12
CA ARG A 176 4.62 3.11 -15.29
C ARG A 176 5.26 2.59 -16.58
N GLN A 177 4.43 2.10 -17.50
CA GLN A 177 4.82 1.64 -18.85
C GLN A 177 4.94 2.78 -19.85
#